data_AF-A0A7V9MTN0-F1
#
_entry.id   AF-A0A7V9MTN0-F1
#
_cell.length_a   1.000
_cell.length_b   1.000
_cell.length_c   1.000
_cell.angle_alpha   90.00
_cell.angle_beta   90.00
_cell.angle_gamma   90.00
#
_symmetry.space_group_name_H-M   'P 1'
#
loop_
_entity.id
_entity.type
_entity.pdbx_description
1 polymer ?
#
loop_
_entity_poly.entity_id
_entity_poly.type
_entity_poly.pdbx_seq_one_letter_code
_entity_poly.pdbx_strand_id
1 'polypeptide(L)'
;MKPTRRLKPLFIAGATFLLLGATHGAPAADRSAPPPNSRPATPPTGGGEGGSERSPGGALPINGIAAVVNGDVITYSQVRDLVGPREKLLRSQFSGEELITKIKEVRGAALKDLIDRQLILQAFSKEHA
;
A
#
# COMPACT_ATOMS: atom_id res chain seq x y z
N MET A 1 1.86 4.72 -51.26
CA MET A 1 1.85 4.44 -49.80
C MET A 1 1.32 5.67 -49.06
N LYS A 2 0.17 5.48 -48.37
CA LYS A 2 -0.42 6.22 -47.24
C LYS A 2 -0.62 7.75 -47.32
N PRO A 3 -1.87 8.22 -47.49
CA PRO A 3 -2.32 9.49 -46.94
C PRO A 3 -2.90 9.30 -45.53
N THR A 4 -3.15 10.43 -44.85
CA THR A 4 -4.00 10.62 -43.66
C THR A 4 -3.34 10.61 -42.28
N ARG A 5 -3.16 11.82 -41.72
CA ARG A 5 -3.58 12.13 -40.35
C ARG A 5 -4.26 13.50 -40.34
N ARG A 6 -5.60 13.48 -40.40
CA ARG A 6 -6.45 14.64 -40.07
C ARG A 6 -6.47 14.77 -38.55
N LEU A 7 -5.88 15.85 -38.05
CA LEU A 7 -5.99 16.28 -36.66
C LEU A 7 -7.40 16.88 -36.48
N LYS A 8 -8.21 16.31 -35.58
CA LYS A 8 -9.50 16.90 -35.16
C LYS A 8 -9.31 17.61 -33.82
N PRO A 9 -9.80 18.85 -33.64
CA PRO A 9 -9.77 19.55 -32.37
C PRO A 9 -10.96 19.18 -31.47
N LEU A 10 -10.66 19.14 -30.18
CA LEU A 10 -11.41 19.72 -29.05
C LEU A 10 -12.95 19.68 -29.11
N PHE A 11 -13.55 18.84 -28.26
CA PHE A 11 -14.91 19.06 -27.76
C PHE A 11 -14.90 19.12 -26.23
N ILE A 12 -15.31 20.28 -25.75
CA ILE A 12 -15.55 20.66 -24.35
C ILE A 12 -16.92 20.08 -23.96
N ALA A 13 -16.97 19.32 -22.87
CA ALA A 13 -18.19 19.05 -22.11
C ALA A 13 -17.77 19.22 -20.63
N GLY A 14 -18.13 20.28 -19.91
CA GLY A 14 -19.47 20.85 -19.82
C GLY A 14 -20.24 20.16 -18.70
N ALA A 15 -19.73 20.22 -17.47
CA ALA A 15 -20.43 19.75 -16.28
C ALA A 15 -20.54 20.91 -15.28
N THR A 16 -21.49 21.79 -15.55
CA THR A 16 -21.99 22.82 -14.63
C THR A 16 -22.70 22.11 -13.48
N PHE A 17 -22.09 22.11 -12.29
CA PHE A 17 -22.72 21.59 -11.08
C PHE A 17 -23.14 22.78 -10.21
N LEU A 18 -24.44 23.07 -10.17
CA LEU A 18 -24.99 24.17 -9.37
C LEU A 18 -26.42 23.82 -8.90
N LEU A 19 -26.56 23.50 -7.61
CA LEU A 19 -27.74 23.68 -6.75
C LEU A 19 -27.28 23.30 -5.32
N LEU A 20 -26.96 24.21 -4.40
CA LEU A 20 -27.76 25.21 -3.67
C LEU A 20 -28.98 24.65 -2.91
N GLY A 21 -28.81 24.51 -1.59
CA GLY A 21 -29.78 24.94 -0.58
C GLY A 21 -30.67 23.87 0.08
N ALA A 22 -30.49 23.66 1.40
CA ALA A 22 -31.55 23.76 2.41
C ALA A 22 -31.00 23.60 3.83
N THR A 23 -31.06 24.69 4.59
CA THR A 23 -31.03 24.72 6.05
C THR A 23 -32.43 24.40 6.58
N HIS A 24 -32.57 23.51 7.58
CA HIS A 24 -33.51 23.68 8.71
C HIS A 24 -33.54 22.47 9.66
N GLY A 25 -33.52 22.77 10.96
CA GLY A 25 -34.42 22.11 11.91
C GLY A 25 -33.83 21.03 12.81
N ALA A 26 -33.33 21.44 13.98
CA ALA A 26 -33.32 20.60 15.17
C ALA A 26 -34.76 20.34 15.65
N PRO A 27 -35.02 19.20 16.32
CA PRO A 27 -35.57 19.32 17.66
C PRO A 27 -34.91 18.38 18.68
N ALA A 28 -34.72 18.93 19.88
CA ALA A 28 -34.41 18.20 21.09
C ALA A 28 -35.55 17.23 21.45
N ALA A 29 -35.20 15.98 21.76
CA ALA A 29 -36.05 15.07 22.51
C ALA A 29 -35.16 14.24 23.45
N ASP A 30 -35.17 14.69 24.69
CA ASP A 30 -34.90 13.95 25.92
C ASP A 30 -35.59 12.56 25.92
N ARG A 31 -34.84 11.52 26.34
CA ARG A 31 -35.33 10.37 27.13
C ARG A 31 -34.23 9.34 27.41
N SER A 32 -33.80 9.33 28.67
CA SER A 32 -33.61 8.14 29.52
C SER A 32 -32.75 6.96 29.03
N ALA A 33 -31.55 6.92 29.61
CA ALA A 33 -30.79 5.78 30.15
C ALA A 33 -31.20 4.33 29.78
N PRO A 34 -30.25 3.47 29.36
CA PRO A 34 -30.43 2.02 29.37
C PRO A 34 -30.41 1.46 30.82
N PRO A 35 -31.16 0.39 31.12
CA PRO A 35 -31.23 -0.19 32.47
C PRO A 35 -29.91 -0.86 32.89
N PRO A 36 -29.55 -0.85 34.19
CA PRO A 36 -28.43 -1.62 34.70
C PRO A 36 -28.82 -3.10 34.81
N ASN A 37 -28.45 -3.91 33.81
CA ASN A 37 -28.59 -5.36 33.92
C ASN A 37 -27.64 -5.90 34.99
N SER A 38 -28.23 -6.33 36.10
CA SER A 38 -27.59 -7.01 37.21
C SER A 38 -27.42 -8.50 36.87
N ARG A 39 -26.15 -8.93 36.77
CA ARG A 39 -25.52 -10.28 36.87
C ARG A 39 -26.37 -11.55 36.78
N PRO A 40 -25.77 -12.63 36.24
CA PRO A 40 -25.33 -13.68 37.17
C PRO A 40 -23.80 -13.83 37.19
N ALA A 41 -23.22 -13.88 38.39
CA ALA A 41 -21.84 -14.34 38.57
C ALA A 41 -21.85 -15.87 38.57
N THR A 42 -21.36 -16.47 37.50
CA THR A 42 -20.89 -17.86 37.52
C THR A 42 -19.36 -17.83 37.68
N PRO A 43 -18.78 -18.56 38.63
CA PRO A 43 -17.34 -18.77 38.66
C PRO A 43 -16.99 -20.03 37.86
N PRO A 44 -16.31 -19.94 36.70
CA PRO A 44 -15.39 -20.99 36.30
C PRO A 44 -14.10 -20.79 37.10
N THR A 45 -13.94 -21.51 38.21
CA THR A 45 -13.12 -22.73 38.25
C THR A 45 -11.71 -22.48 37.75
N GLY A 46 -10.79 -22.36 38.71
CA GLY A 46 -9.36 -22.29 38.45
C GLY A 46 -8.90 -23.48 37.63
N GLY A 47 -8.20 -23.17 36.54
CA GLY A 47 -7.56 -24.14 35.66
C GLY A 47 -6.37 -23.47 35.02
N GLY A 48 -5.21 -23.59 35.67
CA GLY A 48 -3.87 -23.39 35.11
C GLY A 48 -3.66 -22.12 34.29
N GLU A 49 -3.22 -21.05 34.95
CA GLU A 49 -2.34 -20.06 34.31
C GLU A 49 -0.97 -20.71 34.05
N GLY A 50 -0.95 -21.71 33.16
CA GLY A 50 0.24 -22.10 32.45
C GLY A 50 0.55 -20.97 31.51
N GLY A 51 1.40 -20.04 31.97
CA GLY A 51 2.02 -19.01 31.17
C GLY A 51 2.70 -19.66 29.97
N SER A 52 1.95 -19.82 28.88
CA SER A 52 2.50 -19.92 27.55
C SER A 52 2.84 -18.49 27.15
N GLU A 53 3.85 -17.92 27.83
CA GLU A 53 4.80 -17.03 27.17
C GLU A 53 5.34 -17.83 26.01
N ARG A 54 4.60 -17.84 24.89
CA ARG A 54 5.12 -18.27 23.61
C ARG A 54 6.20 -17.26 23.32
N SER A 55 7.42 -17.63 23.72
CA SER A 55 8.66 -16.97 23.36
C SER A 55 8.49 -16.44 21.94
N PRO A 56 8.61 -15.13 21.69
CA PRO A 56 8.74 -14.65 20.33
C PRO A 56 10.14 -15.11 19.90
N GLY A 57 10.27 -16.38 19.56
CA GLY A 57 11.29 -16.88 18.66
C GLY A 57 10.97 -16.28 17.30
N GLY A 58 11.13 -14.96 17.21
CA GLY A 58 10.88 -14.18 16.03
C GLY A 58 11.90 -14.62 15.01
N ALA A 59 11.50 -15.51 14.11
CA ALA A 59 12.23 -15.76 12.90
C ALA A 59 12.32 -14.43 12.15
N LEU A 60 13.47 -13.76 12.27
CA LEU A 60 13.73 -12.55 11.52
C LEU A 60 13.68 -12.93 10.04
N PRO A 61 12.91 -12.21 9.21
CA PRO A 61 12.84 -12.51 7.79
C PRO A 61 14.23 -12.38 7.17
N ILE A 62 14.77 -13.51 6.70
CA ILE A 62 16.05 -13.54 5.98
C ILE A 62 15.80 -12.95 4.59
N ASN A 63 16.37 -11.79 4.32
CA ASN A 63 16.26 -11.11 3.03
C ASN A 63 17.45 -11.49 2.14
N GLY A 64 17.17 -11.97 0.94
CA GLY A 64 18.22 -12.16 -0.07
C GLY A 64 18.68 -10.84 -0.69
N ILE A 65 19.86 -10.87 -1.31
CA ILE A 65 20.47 -9.73 -2.00
C ILE A 65 19.97 -9.70 -3.44
N ALA A 66 19.42 -8.56 -3.86
CA ALA A 66 19.00 -8.32 -5.23
C ALA A 66 20.11 -7.70 -6.09
N ALA A 67 20.93 -6.80 -5.51
CA ALA A 67 22.06 -6.18 -6.17
C ALA A 67 23.07 -5.62 -5.15
N VAL A 68 24.31 -5.40 -5.59
CA VAL A 68 25.35 -4.67 -4.84
C VAL A 68 25.85 -3.53 -5.72
N VAL A 69 25.87 -2.31 -5.19
CA VAL A 69 26.21 -1.07 -5.91
C VAL A 69 27.35 -0.36 -5.18
N ASN A 70 28.56 -0.42 -5.72
CA ASN A 70 29.78 0.14 -5.10
C ASN A 70 29.98 -0.24 -3.61
N GLY A 71 29.53 -1.44 -3.22
CA GLY A 71 29.61 -1.93 -1.85
C GLY A 71 28.31 -1.83 -1.04
N ASP A 72 27.32 -1.06 -1.51
CA ASP A 72 26.01 -0.98 -0.85
C ASP A 72 25.04 -2.06 -1.36
N VAL A 73 24.33 -2.69 -0.43
CA VAL A 73 23.48 -3.86 -0.72
C VAL A 73 22.02 -3.44 -0.87
N ILE A 74 21.42 -3.82 -2.00
CA ILE A 74 19.98 -3.72 -2.26
C ILE A 74 19.37 -5.10 -2.06
N THR A 75 18.32 -5.19 -1.22
CA THR A 75 17.65 -6.45 -0.86
C THR A 75 16.37 -6.69 -1.66
N TYR A 76 15.94 -7.94 -1.76
CA TYR A 76 14.67 -8.27 -2.44
C TYR A 76 13.45 -7.65 -1.77
N SER A 77 13.49 -7.45 -0.45
CA SER A 77 12.38 -6.85 0.29
C SER A 77 12.21 -5.38 -0.07
N GLN A 78 13.30 -4.62 -0.21
CA GLN A 78 13.25 -3.25 -0.73
C GLN A 78 12.63 -3.17 -2.13
N VAL A 79 12.99 -4.10 -3.03
CA VAL A 79 12.38 -4.16 -4.37
C VAL A 79 10.89 -4.45 -4.24
N ARG A 80 10.49 -5.42 -3.40
CA ARG A 80 9.09 -5.80 -3.17
C ARG A 80 8.25 -4.67 -2.59
N ASP A 81 8.80 -3.92 -1.65
CA ASP A 81 8.11 -2.80 -1.01
C ASP A 81 7.83 -1.69 -2.02
N LEU A 82 8.79 -1.41 -2.92
CA LEU A 82 8.63 -0.41 -3.98
C LEU A 82 7.57 -0.84 -5.00
N VAL A 83 7.53 -2.12 -5.38
CA VAL A 83 6.59 -2.61 -6.41
C VAL A 83 5.22 -3.02 -5.88
N GLY A 84 5.08 -3.28 -4.58
CA GLY A 84 3.86 -3.82 -3.97
C GLY A 84 2.56 -3.12 -4.42
N PRO A 85 2.47 -1.78 -4.36
CA PRO A 85 1.30 -1.04 -4.83
C PRO A 85 1.03 -1.23 -6.33
N ARG A 86 2.07 -1.20 -7.16
CA ARG A 86 1.94 -1.34 -8.63
C ARG A 86 1.52 -2.76 -9.02
N GLU A 87 2.09 -3.77 -8.37
CA GLU A 87 1.68 -5.16 -8.62
C GLU A 87 0.22 -5.41 -8.24
N LYS A 88 -0.26 -4.81 -7.15
CA LYS A 88 -1.67 -4.92 -6.75
C LYS A 88 -2.60 -4.39 -7.83
N LEU A 89 -2.25 -3.25 -8.45
CA LEU A 89 -2.99 -2.68 -9.57
C LEU A 89 -2.93 -3.59 -10.81
N LEU A 90 -1.74 -4.07 -11.17
CA LEU A 90 -1.58 -4.98 -12.31
C LEU A 90 -2.40 -6.26 -12.16
N ARG A 91 -2.45 -6.83 -10.94
CA ARG A 91 -3.28 -8.01 -10.63
C ARG A 91 -4.78 -7.78 -10.82
N SER A 92 -5.24 -6.53 -10.76
CA SER A 92 -6.64 -6.20 -11.04
C SER A 92 -6.93 -5.96 -12.53
N GLN A 93 -5.90 -5.69 -13.33
CA GLN A 93 -6.02 -5.29 -14.74
C GLN A 93 -5.65 -6.40 -15.73
N PHE A 94 -4.74 -7.29 -15.34
CA PHE A 94 -4.19 -8.34 -16.20
C PHE A 94 -4.30 -9.70 -15.53
N SER A 95 -4.33 -10.76 -16.34
CA SER A 95 -4.38 -12.15 -15.88
C SER A 95 -3.46 -13.04 -16.70
N GLY A 96 -3.16 -14.24 -16.17
CA GLY A 96 -2.36 -15.24 -16.89
C GLY A 96 -0.94 -14.78 -17.20
N GLU A 97 -0.48 -15.05 -18.41
CA GLU A 97 0.90 -14.80 -18.83
C GLU A 97 1.25 -13.30 -18.94
N GLU A 98 0.29 -12.47 -19.37
CA GLU A 98 0.48 -11.02 -19.46
C GLU A 98 0.77 -10.39 -18.09
N LEU A 99 0.05 -10.84 -17.06
CA LEU A 99 0.27 -10.40 -15.68
C LEU A 99 1.70 -10.72 -15.21
N ILE A 100 2.18 -11.94 -15.49
CA ILE A 100 3.52 -12.38 -15.11
C ILE A 100 4.58 -11.50 -15.78
N THR A 101 4.41 -11.23 -17.08
CA THR A 101 5.32 -10.38 -17.86
C THR A 101 5.34 -8.95 -17.30
N LYS A 102 4.16 -8.35 -17.04
CA LYS A 102 4.07 -6.99 -16.48
C LYS A 102 4.67 -6.89 -15.07
N ILE A 103 4.46 -7.90 -14.23
CA ILE A 103 5.09 -7.94 -12.90
C ILE A 103 6.61 -8.01 -13.01
N LYS A 104 7.16 -8.83 -13.92
CA LYS A 104 8.61 -8.91 -14.16
C LYS A 104 9.18 -7.58 -14.63
N GLU A 105 8.51 -6.92 -15.57
CA GLU A 105 8.90 -5.59 -16.06
C GLU A 105 8.95 -4.56 -14.93
N VAL A 106 7.90 -4.49 -14.11
CA VAL A 106 7.82 -3.54 -13.00
C VAL A 106 8.87 -3.83 -11.92
N ARG A 107 9.15 -5.10 -11.61
CA ARG A 107 10.25 -5.49 -10.71
C ARG A 107 11.61 -5.09 -11.24
N GLY A 108 11.87 -5.32 -12.51
CA GLY A 108 13.13 -4.93 -13.15
C GLY A 108 13.32 -3.41 -13.17
N ALA A 109 12.25 -2.66 -13.45
CA ALA A 109 12.27 -1.20 -13.40
C ALA A 109 12.52 -0.68 -11.99
N ALA A 110 11.87 -1.25 -10.98
CA ALA A 110 12.08 -0.89 -9.57
C ALA A 110 13.51 -1.17 -9.09
N LEU A 111 14.10 -2.28 -9.50
CA LEU A 111 15.49 -2.57 -9.14
C LEU A 111 16.45 -1.53 -9.73
N LYS A 112 16.28 -1.17 -11.01
CA LYS A 112 17.08 -0.10 -11.65
C LYS A 112 16.93 1.24 -10.92
N ASP A 113 15.70 1.61 -10.60
CA ASP A 113 15.37 2.85 -9.89
C ASP A 113 15.98 2.89 -8.47
N LEU A 114 16.12 1.75 -7.80
CA LEU A 114 16.86 1.66 -6.53
C LEU A 114 18.38 1.82 -6.72
N ILE A 115 18.94 1.20 -7.76
CA ILE A 115 20.36 1.34 -8.11
C ILE A 115 20.69 2.80 -8.43
N ASP A 116 19.89 3.45 -9.26
CA ASP A 116 20.10 4.84 -9.68
C ASP A 116 20.07 5.79 -8.48
N ARG A 117 19.09 5.64 -7.57
CA ARG A 117 19.05 6.41 -6.33
C ARG A 117 20.28 6.18 -5.47
N GLN A 118 20.74 4.93 -5.35
CA GLN A 118 21.93 4.63 -4.55
C GLN A 118 23.17 5.32 -5.11
N LEU A 119 23.37 5.28 -6.42
CA LEU A 119 24.48 5.96 -7.09
C LEU A 119 24.45 7.47 -6.84
N ILE A 120 23.26 8.07 -6.92
CA ILE A 120 23.07 9.49 -6.65
C ILE A 120 23.42 9.81 -5.18
N LEU A 121 22.90 9.06 -4.22
CA LEU A 121 23.16 9.26 -2.79
C LEU A 121 24.65 9.09 -2.44
N GLN A 122 25.31 8.12 -3.05
CA GLN A 122 26.76 7.91 -2.89
C GLN A 122 27.57 9.07 -3.47
N ALA A 123 27.21 9.56 -4.66
CA ALA A 123 27.88 10.71 -5.27
C ALA A 123 27.76 11.95 -4.37
N PHE A 124 26.57 12.22 -3.84
CA PHE A 124 26.36 13.31 -2.88
C PHE A 124 27.16 13.14 -1.59
N SER A 125 27.20 11.92 -1.06
CA SER A 125 27.93 11.63 0.18
C SER A 125 29.45 11.79 0.00
N LYS A 126 30.00 11.45 -1.16
CA LYS A 126 31.44 11.57 -1.45
C LYS A 126 31.92 13.01 -1.59
N GLU A 127 31.11 13.90 -2.17
CA GLU A 127 31.46 15.32 -2.36
C GLU A 127 31.35 16.14 -1.05
N HIS A 128 30.66 15.63 -0.04
CA HIS A 128 30.42 16.33 1.23
C HIS A 128 31.00 15.60 2.46
N ALA A 129 31.90 14.64 2.25
CA ALA A 129 32.61 13.89 3.30
C ALA A 129 33.94 14.53 3.67
#